data_AF-A0A1H1ADI8-F1
#
_entry.id   AF-A0A1H1ADI8-F1
#
_cell.length_a   1.000
_cell.length_b   1.000
_cell.length_c   1.000
_cell.angle_alpha   90.00
_cell.angle_beta   90.00
_cell.angle_gamma   90.00
#
_symmetry.space_group_name_H-M   'P 1'
#
loop_
_entity.id
_entity.type
_entity.pdbx_description
1 polymer ?
#
loop_
_entity_poly.entity_id
_entity_poly.type
_entity_poly.pdbx_seq_one_letter_code
_entity_poly.pdbx_strand_id
1 'polypeptide(L)'
;MKNSNGFPEGFLWGGATAANQFEGAYNEGGKGLSTADMVKFIPKEERGEGFSLDVSGKEIEAILAGKVDAVFPKRFGVDFYHHYKKDIALLAEMGFKVFRLSINWARIFPNGDDIEPNEEGLAFYDRVFDECLKYGIEPLVTLSHYEIPLNLTLKYNGWADRQVIDLFVKYAETVFTRYQNKVKYWLTFNEINIITLSPYTGGGVLVDDAENPLELSYQAGHHQFVASALATKIGHEINPEFKIGCMLARMTTYPETNNPKDIIKAQEENQLNLFFTDVQARGKYPAYMDRYFLENDINIHKERGDDEILKAYPVDFISFSYYMSNTTSSKPSEDQVSGNFMGGIKNTYLETSDWGWQIDPIGLRWTLKDFYDRYQLPLFIVENGLGAYDKVEEDGSIHDDYRINYLQKHIEQMKEAVLDGVDLMGYTSWGAIDLVSASTSEMSKRYGYVYVDQDDEGNGTLNRSRKDSFFWYKKVIETNGMDLSK
;
A
#
# COMPACT_ATOMS: atom_id res chain seq x y z
N MET A 1 8.21 23.54 -24.15
CA MET A 1 7.84 22.13 -23.94
C MET A 1 9.13 21.36 -23.77
N LYS A 2 9.36 20.74 -22.60
CA LYS A 2 10.57 19.95 -22.36
C LYS A 2 10.50 18.70 -23.24
N ASN A 3 11.14 18.75 -24.40
CA ASN A 3 11.43 17.57 -25.21
C ASN A 3 12.50 16.76 -24.47
N SER A 4 12.10 15.90 -23.54
CA SER A 4 12.96 14.81 -23.07
C SER A 4 12.36 13.49 -23.54
N ASN A 5 13.15 12.68 -24.22
CA ASN A 5 12.78 11.31 -24.56
C ASN A 5 12.64 10.41 -23.31
N GLY A 6 12.97 10.89 -22.11
CA GLY A 6 12.84 10.18 -20.83
C GLY A 6 12.17 11.04 -19.76
N PHE A 7 12.15 10.54 -18.52
CA PHE A 7 11.58 11.24 -17.37
C PHE A 7 12.44 12.43 -16.93
N PRO A 8 11.91 13.35 -16.09
CA PRO A 8 12.69 14.45 -15.54
C PRO A 8 13.97 13.97 -14.85
N GLU A 9 15.00 14.81 -14.87
CA GLU A 9 16.20 14.57 -14.06
C GLU A 9 15.80 14.52 -12.57
N GLY A 10 16.34 13.53 -11.84
CA GLY A 10 15.97 13.30 -10.45
C GLY A 10 14.70 12.46 -10.24
N PHE A 11 14.10 11.91 -11.30
CA PHE A 11 12.96 10.99 -11.17
C PHE A 11 13.32 9.77 -10.30
N LEU A 12 12.49 9.50 -9.30
CA LEU A 12 12.75 8.47 -8.29
C LEU A 12 12.27 7.10 -8.76
N TRP A 13 13.11 6.40 -9.52
CA TRP A 13 12.90 5.00 -9.88
C TRP A 13 13.19 4.06 -8.71
N GLY A 14 12.31 3.09 -8.47
CA GLY A 14 12.54 2.13 -7.40
C GLY A 14 11.54 0.98 -7.35
N GLY A 15 11.37 0.47 -6.14
CA GLY A 15 10.48 -0.63 -5.82
C GLY A 15 9.93 -0.49 -4.40
N ALA A 16 8.83 -1.19 -4.13
CA ALA A 16 8.06 -1.07 -2.90
C ALA A 16 7.80 -2.42 -2.23
N THR A 17 7.77 -2.41 -0.91
CA THR A 17 7.45 -3.55 -0.04
C THR A 17 6.67 -3.07 1.19
N ALA A 18 6.14 -4.03 1.96
CA ALA A 18 5.62 -3.81 3.31
C ALA A 18 6.33 -4.77 4.27
N ALA A 19 6.62 -4.30 5.48
CA ALA A 19 7.39 -5.06 6.47
C ALA A 19 6.76 -6.42 6.78
N ASN A 20 5.47 -6.48 7.12
CA ASN A 20 4.76 -7.74 7.38
C ASN A 20 4.75 -8.74 6.20
N GLN A 21 4.95 -8.29 4.97
CA GLN A 21 4.96 -9.18 3.80
C GLN A 21 6.38 -9.67 3.44
N PHE A 22 7.41 -9.01 3.97
CA PHE A 22 8.78 -9.12 3.47
C PHE A 22 9.78 -9.50 4.57
N GLU A 23 9.71 -8.86 5.74
CA GLU A 23 10.69 -9.00 6.82
C GLU A 23 10.76 -10.39 7.43
N GLY A 24 9.63 -10.99 7.79
CA GLY A 24 9.61 -12.19 8.62
C GLY A 24 10.06 -11.91 10.05
N ALA A 25 10.68 -12.91 10.69
CA ALA A 25 11.23 -12.83 12.04
C ALA A 25 10.24 -12.18 13.04
N TYR A 26 8.99 -12.66 13.02
CA TYR A 26 7.86 -11.99 13.67
C TYR A 26 7.97 -11.86 15.19
N ASN A 27 8.81 -12.69 15.82
CA ASN A 27 9.04 -12.80 17.26
C ASN A 27 10.50 -12.53 17.66
N GLU A 28 11.31 -11.96 16.76
CA GLU A 28 12.71 -11.62 17.01
C GLU A 28 12.91 -10.12 17.25
N GLY A 29 14.03 -9.78 17.90
CA GLY A 29 14.40 -8.37 18.15
C GLY A 29 13.40 -7.63 19.06
N GLY A 30 12.61 -8.35 19.86
CA GLY A 30 11.60 -7.78 20.74
C GLY A 30 10.29 -7.36 20.04
N LYS A 31 10.09 -7.73 18.77
CA LYS A 31 8.85 -7.44 18.03
C LYS A 31 7.64 -8.07 18.72
N GLY A 32 6.57 -7.29 18.87
CA GLY A 32 5.26 -7.76 19.31
C GLY A 32 4.41 -8.34 18.16
N LEU A 33 3.29 -8.98 18.50
CA LEU A 33 2.33 -9.43 17.49
C LEU A 33 1.64 -8.22 16.84
N SER A 34 1.42 -8.31 15.54
CA SER A 34 0.64 -7.38 14.74
C SER A 34 -0.63 -8.07 14.20
N THR A 35 -1.58 -7.29 13.69
CA THR A 35 -2.76 -7.85 13.01
C THR A 35 -2.39 -8.76 11.83
N ALA A 36 -1.33 -8.41 11.10
CA ALA A 36 -0.82 -9.23 10.00
C ALA A 36 -0.37 -10.65 10.43
N ASP A 37 0.09 -10.82 11.67
CA ASP A 37 0.53 -12.11 12.20
C ASP A 37 -0.64 -13.10 12.42
N MET A 38 -1.88 -12.61 12.37
CA MET A 38 -3.11 -13.40 12.53
C MET A 38 -3.72 -13.83 11.19
N VAL A 39 -3.19 -13.35 10.07
CA VAL A 39 -3.71 -13.68 8.73
C VAL A 39 -3.12 -15.00 8.25
N LYS A 40 -3.95 -16.04 8.20
CA LYS A 40 -3.57 -17.37 7.70
C LYS A 40 -3.50 -17.42 6.18
N PHE A 41 -2.74 -18.38 5.66
CA PHE A 41 -2.88 -18.84 4.28
C PHE A 41 -4.10 -19.74 4.15
N ILE A 42 -4.87 -19.55 3.07
CA ILE A 42 -5.98 -20.43 2.69
C ILE A 42 -5.77 -20.82 1.22
N PRO A 43 -5.59 -22.12 0.90
CA PRO A 43 -5.45 -22.59 -0.49
C PRO A 43 -6.60 -22.14 -1.38
N LYS A 44 -6.35 -21.93 -2.66
CA LYS A 44 -7.34 -21.40 -3.61
C LYS A 44 -8.61 -22.27 -3.67
N GLU A 45 -8.45 -23.58 -3.57
CA GLU A 45 -9.51 -24.59 -3.62
C GLU A 45 -10.42 -24.56 -2.38
N GLU A 46 -9.92 -24.00 -1.27
CA GLU A 46 -10.64 -23.85 0.01
C GLU A 46 -11.29 -22.47 0.16
N ARG A 47 -11.04 -21.55 -0.76
CA ARG A 47 -11.66 -20.21 -0.75
C ARG A 47 -13.11 -20.32 -1.22
N GLY A 48 -14.05 -20.20 -0.28
CA GLY A 48 -15.47 -20.09 -0.59
C GLY A 48 -15.86 -18.72 -1.15
N GLU A 49 -17.13 -18.60 -1.58
CA GLU A 49 -17.76 -17.30 -1.82
C GLU A 49 -17.69 -16.45 -0.55
N GLY A 50 -17.16 -15.22 -0.65
CA GLY A 50 -17.00 -14.32 0.50
C GLY A 50 -15.68 -14.46 1.27
N PHE A 51 -14.62 -15.03 0.66
CA PHE A 51 -13.27 -14.95 1.21
C PHE A 51 -12.92 -13.49 1.58
N SER A 52 -12.60 -13.28 2.87
CA SER A 52 -12.22 -11.99 3.43
C SER A 52 -10.82 -12.06 4.01
N LEU A 53 -10.14 -10.92 3.97
CA LEU A 53 -8.87 -10.69 4.66
C LEU A 53 -9.04 -10.38 6.14
N ASP A 54 -10.24 -9.95 6.53
CA ASP A 54 -10.51 -9.60 7.92
C ASP A 54 -10.50 -10.85 8.79
N VAL A 55 -9.88 -10.72 9.95
CA VAL A 55 -9.82 -11.76 10.98
C VAL A 55 -10.74 -11.34 12.11
N SER A 56 -11.71 -12.20 12.45
CA SER A 56 -12.66 -11.92 13.54
C SER A 56 -11.99 -11.97 14.92
N GLY A 57 -12.60 -11.31 15.91
CA GLY A 57 -12.12 -11.40 17.31
C GLY A 57 -12.03 -12.84 17.81
N LYS A 58 -13.02 -13.68 17.46
CA LYS A 58 -13.03 -15.11 17.82
C LYS A 58 -11.91 -15.91 17.18
N GLU A 59 -11.57 -15.60 15.92
CA GLU A 59 -10.43 -16.23 15.26
C GLU A 59 -9.12 -15.83 15.94
N ILE A 60 -8.94 -14.56 16.29
CA ILE A 60 -7.76 -14.09 17.02
C ILE A 60 -7.63 -14.84 18.35
N GLU A 61 -8.70 -14.93 19.13
CA GLU A 61 -8.71 -15.69 20.39
C GLU A 61 -8.32 -17.17 20.19
N ALA A 62 -8.86 -17.81 19.15
CA ALA A 62 -8.56 -19.21 18.84
C ALA A 62 -7.09 -19.39 18.41
N ILE A 63 -6.55 -18.47 17.60
CA ILE A 63 -5.14 -18.47 17.17
C ILE A 63 -4.23 -18.30 18.38
N LEU A 64 -4.48 -17.30 19.22
CA LEU A 64 -3.67 -17.04 20.42
C LEU A 64 -3.74 -18.18 21.45
N ALA A 65 -4.87 -18.89 21.52
CA ALA A 65 -5.02 -20.07 22.36
C ALA A 65 -4.37 -21.34 21.77
N GLY A 66 -3.73 -21.28 20.60
CA GLY A 66 -3.13 -22.42 19.92
C GLY A 66 -4.15 -23.46 19.44
N LYS A 67 -5.40 -23.04 19.20
CA LYS A 67 -6.50 -23.91 18.73
C LYS A 67 -6.64 -23.92 17.21
N VAL A 68 -5.84 -23.14 16.50
CA VAL A 68 -5.82 -23.05 15.04
C VAL A 68 -4.49 -23.60 14.56
N ASP A 69 -4.54 -24.71 13.83
CA ASP A 69 -3.39 -25.27 13.11
C ASP A 69 -3.43 -24.74 11.68
N ALA A 70 -2.63 -23.71 11.39
CA ALA A 70 -2.58 -23.04 10.11
C ALA A 70 -1.20 -22.41 9.85
N VAL A 71 -0.87 -22.21 8.57
CA VAL A 71 0.31 -21.46 8.16
C VAL A 71 -0.01 -19.97 8.20
N PHE A 72 0.92 -19.17 8.74
CA PHE A 72 0.84 -17.70 8.80
C PHE A 72 2.02 -17.11 8.03
N PRO A 73 1.96 -16.98 6.69
CA PRO A 73 3.15 -16.65 5.89
C PRO A 73 3.82 -15.33 6.24
N LYS A 74 3.04 -14.34 6.66
CA LYS A 74 3.53 -13.04 7.12
C LYS A 74 4.45 -13.14 8.36
N ARG A 75 4.41 -14.24 9.11
CA ARG A 75 5.30 -14.48 10.25
C ARG A 75 6.75 -14.79 9.85
N PHE A 76 6.95 -15.42 8.69
CA PHE A 76 8.27 -15.74 8.14
C PHE A 76 8.65 -14.86 6.93
N GLY A 77 7.69 -14.23 6.26
CA GLY A 77 7.92 -13.31 5.14
C GLY A 77 8.76 -13.98 4.05
N VAL A 78 9.83 -13.31 3.63
CA VAL A 78 10.93 -13.93 2.85
C VAL A 78 12.26 -13.77 3.57
N ASP A 79 12.20 -13.57 4.88
CA ASP A 79 13.33 -13.36 5.77
C ASP A 79 14.23 -12.15 5.42
N PHE A 80 13.62 -11.06 4.93
CA PHE A 80 14.39 -9.82 4.69
C PHE A 80 15.04 -9.30 5.97
N TYR A 81 14.48 -9.58 7.15
CA TYR A 81 15.06 -9.20 8.44
C TYR A 81 16.54 -9.65 8.58
N HIS A 82 16.87 -10.85 8.10
CA HIS A 82 18.25 -11.34 8.08
C HIS A 82 18.98 -11.10 6.75
N HIS A 83 18.23 -10.99 5.64
CA HIS A 83 18.79 -10.91 4.29
C HIS A 83 18.90 -9.49 3.71
N TYR A 84 18.50 -8.45 4.44
CA TYR A 84 18.37 -7.08 3.92
C TYR A 84 19.60 -6.56 3.17
N LYS A 85 20.81 -6.87 3.63
CA LYS A 85 22.04 -6.43 2.93
C LYS A 85 22.18 -7.00 1.54
N LYS A 86 21.86 -8.29 1.37
CA LYS A 86 21.93 -8.97 0.06
C LYS A 86 20.81 -8.45 -0.84
N ASP A 87 19.63 -8.28 -0.27
CA ASP A 87 18.46 -7.82 -1.00
C ASP A 87 18.62 -6.36 -1.47
N ILE A 88 19.08 -5.45 -0.61
CA ILE A 88 19.38 -4.05 -0.98
C ILE A 88 20.51 -3.97 -2.03
N ALA A 89 21.52 -4.85 -1.96
CA ALA A 89 22.55 -4.91 -2.99
C ALA A 89 21.99 -5.29 -4.37
N LEU A 90 20.97 -6.16 -4.44
CA LEU A 90 20.26 -6.47 -5.70
C LEU A 90 19.46 -5.27 -6.21
N LEU A 91 18.82 -4.51 -5.31
CA LEU A 91 18.14 -3.26 -5.68
C LEU A 91 19.12 -2.22 -6.25
N ALA A 92 20.30 -2.11 -5.63
CA ALA A 92 21.37 -1.23 -6.09
C ALA A 92 21.92 -1.66 -7.47
N GLU A 93 22.01 -2.98 -7.72
CA GLU A 93 22.43 -3.50 -9.02
C GLU A 93 21.45 -3.14 -10.15
N MET A 94 20.15 -3.09 -9.87
CA MET A 94 19.16 -2.55 -10.81
C MET A 94 19.24 -1.02 -10.97
N GLY A 95 20.01 -0.33 -10.12
CA GLY A 95 20.22 1.11 -10.20
C GLY A 95 19.18 1.96 -9.46
N PHE A 96 18.41 1.36 -8.52
CA PHE A 96 17.35 2.04 -7.76
C PHE A 96 17.81 3.39 -7.21
N LYS A 97 16.90 4.36 -7.25
CA LYS A 97 17.05 5.70 -6.66
C LYS A 97 16.28 5.83 -5.36
N VAL A 98 15.20 5.06 -5.21
CA VAL A 98 14.35 5.03 -4.02
C VAL A 98 13.98 3.60 -3.69
N PHE A 99 13.82 3.29 -2.41
CA PHE A 99 13.23 2.03 -1.96
C PHE A 99 12.12 2.32 -0.95
N ARG A 100 10.89 1.92 -1.31
CA ARG A 100 9.74 2.02 -0.44
C ARG A 100 9.64 0.81 0.47
N LEU A 101 9.56 1.06 1.77
CA LEU A 101 9.25 0.06 2.79
C LEU A 101 8.34 0.65 3.86
N SER A 102 7.84 -0.18 4.77
CA SER A 102 7.22 0.28 6.01
C SER A 102 8.13 0.01 7.21
N ILE A 103 7.97 0.82 8.25
CA ILE A 103 8.44 0.46 9.59
C ILE A 103 7.30 -0.32 10.25
N ASN A 104 7.56 -1.54 10.70
CA ASN A 104 6.59 -2.31 11.43
C ASN A 104 6.40 -1.69 12.83
N TRP A 105 5.22 -1.15 13.09
CA TRP A 105 4.92 -0.46 14.34
C TRP A 105 5.16 -1.37 15.56
N ALA A 106 4.82 -2.66 15.47
CA ALA A 106 5.06 -3.63 16.54
C ALA A 106 6.56 -3.98 16.75
N ARG A 107 7.48 -3.53 15.89
CA ARG A 107 8.93 -3.55 16.20
C ARG A 107 9.35 -2.39 17.07
N ILE A 108 8.71 -1.22 16.94
CA ILE A 108 9.07 0.00 17.68
C ILE A 108 8.31 0.08 19.00
N PHE A 109 7.01 -0.17 18.99
CA PHE A 109 6.16 -0.28 20.19
C PHE A 109 5.47 -1.64 20.15
N PRO A 110 6.05 -2.70 20.76
CA PRO A 110 5.54 -4.07 20.68
C PRO A 110 4.06 -4.25 21.02
N ASN A 111 3.55 -3.51 22.02
CA ASN A 111 2.14 -3.48 22.38
C ASN A 111 1.41 -2.25 21.82
N GLY A 112 2.14 -1.31 21.22
CA GLY A 112 1.63 -0.04 20.68
C GLY A 112 1.40 1.03 21.74
N ASP A 113 1.13 0.63 22.98
CA ASP A 113 0.95 1.50 24.15
C ASP A 113 2.13 1.43 25.15
N ASP A 114 3.28 0.92 24.71
CA ASP A 114 4.48 0.86 25.54
C ASP A 114 4.97 2.26 25.92
N ILE A 115 5.53 2.38 27.14
CA ILE A 115 6.04 3.66 27.65
C ILE A 115 7.28 4.09 26.87
N GLU A 116 8.18 3.16 26.56
CA GLU A 116 9.42 3.41 25.82
C GLU A 116 9.45 2.58 24.54
N PRO A 117 10.07 3.08 23.45
CA PRO A 117 10.25 2.29 22.26
C PRO A 117 11.26 1.16 22.48
N ASN A 118 11.12 0.09 21.70
CA ASN A 118 12.07 -1.00 21.61
C ASN A 118 13.30 -0.58 20.78
N GLU A 119 14.44 -0.40 21.45
CA GLU A 119 15.68 0.04 20.81
C GLU A 119 16.19 -0.94 19.75
N GLU A 120 15.99 -2.26 19.89
CA GLU A 120 16.45 -3.19 18.85
C GLU A 120 15.65 -3.02 17.56
N GLY A 121 14.35 -2.72 17.66
CA GLY A 121 13.53 -2.35 16.52
C GLY A 121 14.04 -1.09 15.83
N LEU A 122 14.40 -0.05 16.61
CA LEU A 122 14.98 1.18 16.07
C LEU A 122 16.35 0.91 15.40
N ALA A 123 17.21 0.14 16.06
CA ALA A 123 18.52 -0.22 15.56
C ALA A 123 18.46 -1.09 14.29
N PHE A 124 17.43 -1.92 14.14
CA PHE A 124 17.21 -2.69 12.91
C PHE A 124 16.99 -1.76 11.71
N TYR A 125 16.06 -0.81 11.81
CA TYR A 125 15.79 0.13 10.71
C TYR A 125 16.94 1.10 10.48
N ASP A 126 17.71 1.47 11.50
CA ASP A 126 18.98 2.19 11.30
C ASP A 126 19.90 1.44 10.34
N ARG A 127 20.09 0.13 10.55
CA ARG A 127 20.95 -0.70 9.69
C ARG A 127 20.39 -0.84 8.28
N VAL A 128 19.07 -0.96 8.13
CA VAL A 128 18.41 -1.03 6.83
C VAL A 128 18.60 0.28 6.06
N PHE A 129 18.31 1.43 6.68
CA PHE A 129 18.46 2.73 6.05
C PHE A 129 19.93 3.05 5.75
N ASP A 130 20.86 2.72 6.64
CA ASP A 130 22.29 2.90 6.38
C ASP A 130 22.76 2.08 5.18
N GLU A 131 22.25 0.85 5.01
CA GLU A 131 22.58 0.03 3.84
C GLU A 131 21.94 0.59 2.55
N CYS A 132 20.72 1.12 2.60
CA CYS A 132 20.12 1.85 1.45
C CYS A 132 20.99 3.06 1.05
N LEU A 133 21.32 3.92 2.02
CA LEU A 133 22.08 5.15 1.79
C LEU A 133 23.50 4.87 1.31
N LYS A 134 24.13 3.77 1.76
CA LYS A 134 25.42 3.30 1.25
C LYS A 134 25.43 3.11 -0.27
N TYR A 135 24.30 2.71 -0.86
CA TYR A 135 24.16 2.56 -2.32
C TYR A 135 23.51 3.78 -2.99
N GLY A 136 23.28 4.88 -2.26
CA GLY A 136 22.59 6.06 -2.79
C GLY A 136 21.10 5.83 -3.09
N ILE A 137 20.48 4.90 -2.36
CA ILE A 137 19.05 4.61 -2.44
C ILE A 137 18.35 5.40 -1.33
N GLU A 138 17.46 6.31 -1.70
CA GLU A 138 16.63 7.06 -0.75
C GLU A 138 15.55 6.15 -0.14
N PRO A 139 15.41 6.07 1.19
CA PRO A 139 14.27 5.41 1.79
C PRO A 139 12.98 6.24 1.60
N LEU A 140 11.90 5.58 1.18
CA LEU A 140 10.54 6.10 1.27
C LEU A 140 9.75 5.25 2.27
N VAL A 141 9.36 5.84 3.39
CA VAL A 141 8.90 5.06 4.55
C VAL A 141 7.41 5.25 4.79
N THR A 142 6.66 4.15 4.80
CA THR A 142 5.25 4.13 5.21
C THR A 142 5.16 3.84 6.71
N LEU A 143 4.50 4.71 7.49
CA LEU A 143 4.41 4.56 8.94
C LEU A 143 3.47 3.42 9.34
N SER A 144 2.29 3.35 8.73
CA SER A 144 1.29 2.30 8.99
C SER A 144 0.91 1.57 7.70
N HIS A 145 1.29 0.30 7.60
CA HIS A 145 1.03 -0.54 6.42
C HIS A 145 0.44 -1.91 6.83
N TYR A 146 -0.84 -1.92 7.23
CA TYR A 146 -1.62 -3.13 7.55
C TYR A 146 -1.07 -4.00 8.69
N GLU A 147 -0.33 -3.37 9.62
CA GLU A 147 0.45 -4.09 10.64
C GLU A 147 0.42 -3.40 12.01
N ILE A 148 -0.73 -2.83 12.38
CA ILE A 148 -0.93 -2.25 13.72
C ILE A 148 -0.64 -3.31 14.80
N PRO A 149 -0.01 -2.94 15.95
CA PRO A 149 0.21 -3.88 17.04
C PRO A 149 -1.10 -4.52 17.50
N LEU A 150 -1.11 -5.85 17.63
CA LEU A 150 -2.32 -6.63 17.90
C LEU A 150 -2.96 -6.22 19.24
N ASN A 151 -2.16 -5.81 20.22
CA ASN A 151 -2.66 -5.29 21.49
C ASN A 151 -3.55 -4.05 21.30
N LEU A 152 -3.28 -3.18 20.32
CA LEU A 152 -4.15 -2.04 20.03
C LEU A 152 -5.51 -2.48 19.50
N THR A 153 -5.54 -3.51 18.65
CA THR A 153 -6.81 -4.14 18.23
C THR A 153 -7.56 -4.73 19.42
N LEU A 154 -6.90 -5.47 20.29
CA LEU A 154 -7.57 -6.17 21.40
C LEU A 154 -8.05 -5.24 22.52
N LYS A 155 -7.29 -4.18 22.83
CA LYS A 155 -7.56 -3.29 23.96
C LYS A 155 -8.36 -2.04 23.57
N TYR A 156 -8.20 -1.57 22.35
CA TYR A 156 -8.74 -0.29 21.86
C TYR A 156 -9.62 -0.47 20.61
N ASN A 157 -9.87 -1.70 20.16
CA ASN A 157 -10.51 -1.97 18.87
C ASN A 157 -9.83 -1.25 17.68
N GLY A 158 -8.50 -1.15 17.75
CA GLY A 158 -7.69 -0.50 16.73
C GLY A 158 -8.06 0.97 16.58
N TRP A 159 -8.18 1.44 15.34
CA TRP A 159 -8.46 2.84 15.03
C TRP A 159 -9.87 3.31 15.41
N ALA A 160 -10.75 2.43 15.89
CA ALA A 160 -12.06 2.82 16.38
C ALA A 160 -11.99 3.65 17.68
N ASP A 161 -10.99 3.43 18.53
CA ASP A 161 -10.78 4.24 19.74
C ASP A 161 -9.85 5.42 19.43
N ARG A 162 -10.30 6.60 19.89
CA ARG A 162 -9.61 7.86 19.67
C ARG A 162 -8.22 7.92 20.30
N GLN A 163 -7.97 7.20 21.40
CA GLN A 163 -6.66 7.18 22.07
C GLN A 163 -5.54 6.66 21.17
N VAL A 164 -5.87 5.87 20.14
CA VAL A 164 -4.88 5.36 19.17
C VAL A 164 -4.25 6.49 18.35
N ILE A 165 -4.90 7.65 18.22
CA ILE A 165 -4.31 8.86 17.62
C ILE A 165 -3.01 9.22 18.34
N ASP A 166 -3.04 9.35 19.67
CA ASP A 166 -1.88 9.77 20.46
C ASP A 166 -0.76 8.71 20.43
N LEU A 167 -1.14 7.42 20.44
CA LEU A 167 -0.19 6.32 20.34
C LEU A 167 0.53 6.31 18.98
N PHE A 168 -0.21 6.56 17.89
CA PHE A 168 0.37 6.70 16.56
C PHE A 168 1.26 7.93 16.45
N VAL A 169 0.83 9.08 16.99
CA VAL A 169 1.62 10.32 16.97
C VAL A 169 2.93 10.13 17.73
N LYS A 170 2.91 9.48 18.90
CA LYS A 170 4.12 9.11 19.65
C LYS A 170 5.05 8.20 18.83
N TYR A 171 4.49 7.20 18.15
CA TYR A 171 5.24 6.32 17.27
C TYR A 171 5.89 7.11 16.11
N ALA A 172 5.12 7.95 15.43
CA ALA A 172 5.58 8.80 14.34
C ALA A 172 6.69 9.76 14.81
N GLU A 173 6.49 10.47 15.92
CA GLU A 173 7.50 11.34 16.53
C GLU A 173 8.82 10.61 16.82
N THR A 174 8.72 9.39 17.37
CA THR A 174 9.88 8.56 17.71
C THR A 174 10.71 8.25 16.46
N VAL A 175 10.06 7.76 15.39
CA VAL A 175 10.77 7.37 14.16
C VAL A 175 11.22 8.58 13.34
N PHE A 176 10.43 9.65 13.30
CA PHE A 176 10.84 10.92 12.69
C PHE A 176 12.09 11.46 13.37
N THR A 177 12.11 11.51 14.69
CA THR A 177 13.26 11.99 15.46
C THR A 177 14.50 11.11 15.24
N ARG A 178 14.34 9.79 15.27
CA ARG A 178 15.45 8.84 15.08
C ARG A 178 16.05 8.94 13.68
N TYR A 179 15.20 9.03 12.65
CA TYR A 179 15.63 8.92 11.25
C TYR A 179 15.64 10.25 10.49
N GLN A 180 15.57 11.38 11.19
CA GLN A 180 15.51 12.73 10.58
C GLN A 180 16.61 13.04 9.56
N ASN A 181 17.78 12.40 9.69
CA ASN A 181 18.92 12.58 8.79
C ASN A 181 19.10 11.42 7.78
N LYS A 182 18.19 10.45 7.77
CA LYS A 182 18.28 9.22 6.96
C LYS A 182 17.10 9.05 6.00
N VAL A 183 15.93 9.62 6.33
CA VAL A 183 14.70 9.44 5.57
C VAL A 183 14.09 10.80 5.27
N LYS A 184 13.86 11.08 3.99
CA LYS A 184 13.23 12.32 3.53
C LYS A 184 11.74 12.15 3.22
N TYR A 185 11.34 11.01 2.67
CA TYR A 185 10.00 10.77 2.15
C TYR A 185 9.23 9.83 3.08
N TRP A 186 8.06 10.28 3.50
CA TRP A 186 7.20 9.57 4.45
C TRP A 186 5.79 9.46 3.91
N LEU A 187 5.13 8.33 4.20
CA LEU A 187 3.70 8.13 4.01
C LEU A 187 3.07 7.81 5.35
N THR A 188 1.93 8.40 5.67
CA THR A 188 1.24 8.16 6.95
C THR A 188 0.57 6.79 6.97
N PHE A 189 -0.49 6.62 6.19
CA PHE A 189 -1.28 5.39 6.13
C PHE A 189 -1.25 4.82 4.71
N ASN A 190 -0.89 3.55 4.57
CA ASN A 190 -1.05 2.81 3.32
C ASN A 190 -2.54 2.67 2.99
N GLU A 191 -2.90 3.03 1.76
CA GLU A 191 -4.24 2.84 1.18
C GLU A 191 -5.36 3.06 2.21
N ILE A 192 -5.40 4.26 2.79
CA ILE A 192 -6.27 4.60 3.93
C ILE A 192 -7.75 4.22 3.70
N ASN A 193 -8.18 4.17 2.44
CA ASN A 193 -9.54 3.81 2.03
C ASN A 193 -9.85 2.30 2.17
N ILE A 194 -8.87 1.43 2.38
CA ILE A 194 -9.12 0.01 2.67
C ILE A 194 -9.84 -0.16 4.00
N ILE A 195 -9.78 0.81 4.92
CA ILE A 195 -10.53 0.73 6.18
C ILE A 195 -12.05 0.58 5.99
N THR A 196 -12.62 1.04 4.87
CA THR A 196 -14.06 0.86 4.58
C THR A 196 -14.37 -0.43 3.81
N LEU A 197 -13.36 -1.16 3.34
CA LEU A 197 -13.50 -2.42 2.61
C LEU A 197 -13.09 -3.63 3.45
N SER A 198 -12.06 -3.47 4.28
CA SER A 198 -11.46 -4.46 5.17
C SER A 198 -11.00 -3.74 6.44
N PRO A 199 -11.91 -3.42 7.37
CA PRO A 199 -11.62 -2.61 8.56
C PRO A 199 -10.53 -3.21 9.46
N TYR A 200 -10.42 -4.54 9.51
CA TYR A 200 -9.35 -5.21 10.24
C TYR A 200 -7.99 -4.97 9.59
N THR A 201 -7.88 -5.12 8.27
CA THR A 201 -6.64 -4.86 7.54
C THR A 201 -6.26 -3.38 7.58
N GLY A 202 -7.20 -2.48 7.26
CA GLY A 202 -6.96 -1.05 7.14
C GLY A 202 -6.82 -0.31 8.48
N GLY A 203 -7.38 -0.83 9.56
CA GLY A 203 -7.43 -0.14 10.85
C GLY A 203 -7.30 -1.02 12.10
N GLY A 204 -7.12 -2.33 11.97
CA GLY A 204 -7.18 -3.25 13.10
C GLY A 204 -8.52 -3.19 13.84
N VAL A 205 -9.58 -2.83 13.12
CA VAL A 205 -10.94 -2.66 13.68
C VAL A 205 -11.70 -3.97 13.54
N LEU A 206 -12.19 -4.48 14.66
CA LEU A 206 -13.14 -5.59 14.73
C LEU A 206 -14.55 -5.04 14.62
N VAL A 207 -15.30 -5.55 13.64
CA VAL A 207 -16.68 -5.15 13.36
C VAL A 207 -17.70 -6.22 13.75
N ASP A 208 -17.24 -7.33 14.34
CA ASP A 208 -18.04 -8.51 14.66
C ASP A 208 -19.35 -8.18 15.40
N ASP A 209 -19.26 -7.27 16.37
CA ASP A 209 -20.36 -6.87 17.26
C ASP A 209 -20.84 -5.43 17.01
N ALA A 210 -20.45 -4.82 15.88
CA ALA A 210 -20.81 -3.44 15.56
C ALA A 210 -22.26 -3.35 15.05
N GLU A 211 -23.06 -2.43 15.61
CA GLU A 211 -24.43 -2.17 15.12
C GLU A 211 -24.42 -1.62 13.69
N ASN A 212 -23.49 -0.71 13.40
CA ASN A 212 -23.22 -0.18 12.06
C ASN A 212 -21.72 -0.31 11.75
N PRO A 213 -21.28 -1.42 11.13
CA PRO A 213 -19.88 -1.61 10.72
C PRO A 213 -19.34 -0.50 9.82
N LEU A 214 -20.19 0.09 8.97
CA LEU A 214 -19.79 1.16 8.06
C LEU A 214 -19.52 2.46 8.81
N GLU A 215 -20.39 2.86 9.74
CA GLU A 215 -20.15 4.01 10.62
C GLU A 215 -18.87 3.82 11.43
N LEU A 216 -18.67 2.65 12.04
CA LEU A 216 -17.46 2.33 12.80
C LEU A 216 -16.19 2.47 11.95
N SER A 217 -16.25 2.02 10.69
CA SER A 217 -15.14 2.12 9.73
C SER A 217 -14.83 3.57 9.36
N TYR A 218 -15.85 4.40 9.12
CA TYR A 218 -15.63 5.83 8.86
C TYR A 218 -15.19 6.61 10.10
N GLN A 219 -15.65 6.23 11.29
CA GLN A 219 -15.16 6.80 12.55
C GLN A 219 -13.67 6.51 12.74
N ALA A 220 -13.26 5.27 12.47
CA ALA A 220 -11.85 4.90 12.48
C ALA A 220 -11.04 5.64 11.41
N GLY A 221 -11.60 5.82 10.21
CA GLY A 221 -11.02 6.65 9.16
C GLY A 221 -10.86 8.12 9.58
N HIS A 222 -11.82 8.67 10.34
CA HIS A 222 -11.70 10.02 10.90
C HIS A 222 -10.50 10.15 11.84
N HIS A 223 -10.31 9.18 12.75
CA HIS A 223 -9.15 9.16 13.63
C HIS A 223 -7.83 9.07 12.85
N GLN A 224 -7.78 8.26 11.78
CA GLN A 224 -6.61 8.20 10.90
C GLN A 224 -6.34 9.54 10.19
N PHE A 225 -7.36 10.29 9.76
CA PHE A 225 -7.15 11.63 9.19
C PHE A 225 -6.52 12.60 10.20
N VAL A 226 -7.05 12.65 11.42
CA VAL A 226 -6.52 13.53 12.48
C VAL A 226 -5.08 13.13 12.82
N ALA A 227 -4.81 11.83 12.97
CA ALA A 227 -3.47 11.31 13.21
C ALA A 227 -2.48 11.60 12.06
N SER A 228 -2.94 11.51 10.80
CA SER A 228 -2.14 11.84 9.61
C SER A 228 -1.75 13.32 9.59
N ALA A 229 -2.69 14.21 9.90
CA ALA A 229 -2.45 15.65 10.00
C ALA A 229 -1.50 16.00 11.17
N LEU A 230 -1.67 15.36 12.33
CA LEU A 230 -0.75 15.54 13.47
C LEU A 230 0.66 14.99 13.20
N ALA A 231 0.76 13.86 12.51
CA ALA A 231 2.05 13.33 12.04
C ALA A 231 2.71 14.29 11.03
N THR A 232 1.93 14.91 10.16
CA THR A 232 2.42 15.94 9.23
C THR A 232 3.00 17.14 9.99
N LYS A 233 2.23 17.67 10.96
CA LYS A 233 2.66 18.74 11.86
C LYS A 233 4.01 18.42 12.52
N ILE A 234 4.08 17.30 13.24
CA ILE A 234 5.26 16.99 14.06
C ILE A 234 6.47 16.64 13.20
N GLY A 235 6.25 16.00 12.05
CA GLY A 235 7.32 15.72 11.10
C GLY A 235 7.98 17.01 10.60
N HIS A 236 7.20 18.03 10.22
CA HIS A 236 7.75 19.34 9.82
C HIS A 236 8.37 20.13 10.98
N GLU A 237 7.89 19.97 12.21
CA GLU A 237 8.52 20.54 13.42
C GLU A 237 9.89 19.91 13.71
N ILE A 238 10.06 18.62 13.46
CA ILE A 238 11.32 17.89 13.62
C ILE A 238 12.29 18.21 12.47
N ASN A 239 11.82 18.09 11.23
CA ASN A 239 12.62 18.37 10.04
C ASN A 239 11.74 19.00 8.93
N PRO A 240 11.91 20.30 8.63
CA PRO A 240 11.12 20.98 7.59
C PRO A 240 11.42 20.49 6.16
N GLU A 241 12.48 19.71 5.95
CA GLU A 241 12.81 19.11 4.65
C GLU A 241 12.07 17.80 4.37
N PHE A 242 11.39 17.24 5.38
CA PHE A 242 10.53 16.07 5.17
C PHE A 242 9.46 16.35 4.11
N LYS A 243 9.12 15.30 3.38
CA LYS A 243 7.97 15.23 2.50
C LYS A 243 7.03 14.17 3.03
N ILE A 244 5.86 14.58 3.49
CA ILE A 244 4.87 13.71 4.12
C ILE A 244 3.68 13.62 3.18
N GLY A 245 3.45 12.42 2.62
CA GLY A 245 2.40 12.16 1.65
C GLY A 245 1.27 11.31 2.21
N CYS A 246 0.10 11.40 1.58
CA CYS A 246 -0.94 10.40 1.74
C CYS A 246 -0.72 9.21 0.80
N MET A 247 -1.35 8.07 1.07
CA MET A 247 -1.37 6.92 0.16
C MET A 247 -2.80 6.41 -0.04
N LEU A 248 -3.24 6.30 -1.29
CA LEU A 248 -4.57 5.81 -1.67
C LEU A 248 -4.49 4.53 -2.50
N ALA A 249 -5.36 3.55 -2.23
CA ALA A 249 -5.69 2.52 -3.21
C ALA A 249 -6.58 3.14 -4.28
N ARG A 250 -6.01 3.54 -5.42
CA ARG A 250 -6.79 4.25 -6.45
C ARG A 250 -7.56 3.28 -7.32
N MET A 251 -8.88 3.33 -7.18
CA MET A 251 -9.84 2.48 -7.86
C MET A 251 -10.61 3.31 -8.88
N THR A 252 -9.99 3.63 -10.00
CA THR A 252 -10.59 4.48 -11.04
C THR A 252 -11.80 3.78 -11.65
N THR A 253 -13.00 4.36 -11.51
CA THR A 253 -14.23 3.80 -12.07
C THR A 253 -14.65 4.53 -13.34
N TYR A 254 -14.91 3.78 -14.42
CA TYR A 254 -15.54 4.26 -15.64
C TYR A 254 -17.05 3.95 -15.67
N PRO A 255 -17.85 4.77 -16.34
CA PRO A 255 -19.22 4.39 -16.67
C PRO A 255 -19.22 3.34 -17.79
N GLU A 256 -20.09 2.33 -17.70
CA GLU A 256 -20.28 1.29 -18.73
C GLU A 256 -20.72 1.90 -20.07
N THR A 257 -21.63 2.89 -20.01
CA THR A 257 -22.19 3.54 -21.19
C THR A 257 -22.24 5.06 -21.03
N ASN A 258 -22.55 5.78 -22.11
CA ASN A 258 -22.81 7.22 -22.08
C ASN A 258 -24.20 7.59 -21.51
N ASN A 259 -24.92 6.63 -20.93
CA ASN A 259 -26.16 6.89 -20.20
C ASN A 259 -25.86 7.81 -19.00
N PRO A 260 -26.57 8.95 -18.86
CA PRO A 260 -26.34 9.88 -17.75
C PRO A 260 -26.39 9.24 -16.36
N LYS A 261 -27.18 8.19 -16.17
CA LYS A 261 -27.22 7.45 -14.88
C LYS A 261 -25.93 6.69 -14.58
N ASP A 262 -25.29 6.10 -15.60
CA ASP A 262 -24.01 5.41 -15.44
C ASP A 262 -22.90 6.43 -15.17
N ILE A 263 -22.95 7.59 -15.84
CA ILE A 263 -22.01 8.71 -15.62
C ILE A 263 -22.08 9.22 -14.17
N ILE A 264 -23.28 9.47 -13.65
CA ILE A 264 -23.45 9.93 -12.26
C ILE A 264 -22.99 8.86 -11.27
N LYS A 265 -23.34 7.58 -11.49
CA LYS A 265 -22.90 6.48 -10.63
C LYS A 265 -21.38 6.36 -10.59
N ALA A 266 -20.71 6.43 -11.75
CA ALA A 266 -19.25 6.42 -11.81
C ALA A 266 -18.64 7.64 -11.10
N GLN A 267 -19.26 8.82 -11.21
CA GLN A 267 -18.82 10.01 -10.48
C GLN A 267 -18.92 9.82 -8.96
N GLU A 268 -20.05 9.29 -8.46
CA GLU A 268 -20.27 9.02 -7.04
C GLU A 268 -19.27 7.98 -6.50
N GLU A 269 -19.05 6.87 -7.20
CA GLU A 269 -18.06 5.85 -6.80
C GLU A 269 -16.63 6.42 -6.75
N ASN A 270 -16.25 7.24 -7.74
CA ASN A 270 -14.95 7.92 -7.70
C ASN A 270 -14.88 8.94 -6.55
N GLN A 271 -15.95 9.66 -6.23
CA GLN A 271 -16.00 10.57 -5.09
C GLN A 271 -15.78 9.84 -3.76
N LEU A 272 -16.39 8.66 -3.57
CA LEU A 272 -16.18 7.85 -2.38
C LEU A 272 -14.72 7.37 -2.25
N ASN A 273 -14.09 6.97 -3.36
CA ASN A 273 -12.67 6.60 -3.34
C ASN A 273 -11.77 7.84 -3.10
N LEU A 274 -12.06 8.97 -3.73
CA LEU A 274 -11.28 10.21 -3.62
C LEU A 274 -11.50 10.97 -2.31
N PHE A 275 -12.57 10.68 -1.55
CA PHE A 275 -12.88 11.28 -0.26
C PHE A 275 -11.67 11.35 0.67
N PHE A 276 -10.93 10.25 0.76
CA PHE A 276 -9.77 10.16 1.64
C PHE A 276 -8.61 11.06 1.22
N THR A 277 -8.42 11.24 -0.10
CA THR A 277 -7.42 12.18 -0.61
C THR A 277 -7.92 13.62 -0.51
N ASP A 278 -9.22 13.87 -0.71
CA ASP A 278 -9.82 15.18 -0.51
C ASP A 278 -9.58 15.69 0.92
N VAL A 279 -9.77 14.85 1.94
CA VAL A 279 -9.51 15.25 3.34
C VAL A 279 -8.03 15.52 3.56
N GLN A 280 -7.13 14.61 3.17
CA GLN A 280 -5.70 14.75 3.45
C GLN A 280 -4.99 15.84 2.65
N ALA A 281 -5.39 16.07 1.39
CA ALA A 281 -4.76 17.06 0.52
C ALA A 281 -5.41 18.46 0.62
N ARG A 282 -6.72 18.54 0.90
CA ARG A 282 -7.44 19.83 0.99
C ARG A 282 -7.71 20.27 2.42
N GLY A 283 -7.44 19.40 3.41
CA GLY A 283 -7.58 19.68 4.83
C GLY A 283 -9.04 19.87 5.29
N LYS A 284 -10.02 19.30 4.57
CA LYS A 284 -11.44 19.40 4.95
C LYS A 284 -12.28 18.28 4.36
N TYR A 285 -13.37 17.95 5.05
CA TYR A 285 -14.40 17.07 4.51
C TYR A 285 -15.07 17.71 3.28
N PRO A 286 -15.22 16.96 2.17
CA PRO A 286 -15.95 17.44 1.01
C PRO A 286 -17.46 17.32 1.22
N ALA A 287 -18.23 18.32 0.77
CA ALA A 287 -19.67 18.43 1.02
C ALA A 287 -20.52 17.27 0.45
N TYR A 288 -20.03 16.54 -0.57
CA TYR A 288 -20.77 15.39 -1.10
C TYR A 288 -20.88 14.25 -0.07
N MET A 289 -19.98 14.18 0.92
CA MET A 289 -20.05 13.18 1.98
C MET A 289 -21.15 13.45 2.98
N ASP A 290 -21.61 14.69 3.16
CA ASP A 290 -22.69 15.01 4.10
C ASP A 290 -23.97 14.23 3.72
N ARG A 291 -24.27 14.19 2.41
CA ARG A 291 -25.41 13.43 1.89
C ARG A 291 -25.17 11.93 2.01
N TYR A 292 -23.99 11.45 1.64
CA TYR A 292 -23.67 10.03 1.73
C TYR A 292 -23.77 9.51 3.15
N PHE A 293 -23.24 10.25 4.14
CA PHE A 293 -23.33 9.90 5.55
C PHE A 293 -24.78 9.90 6.05
N LEU A 294 -25.58 10.90 5.67
CA LEU A 294 -27.00 10.92 5.99
C LEU A 294 -27.76 9.72 5.40
N GLU A 295 -27.49 9.34 4.16
CA GLU A 295 -28.16 8.24 3.47
C GLU A 295 -27.74 6.84 3.97
N ASN A 296 -26.62 6.74 4.69
CA ASN A 296 -26.09 5.47 5.21
C ASN A 296 -26.09 5.41 6.75
N ASP A 297 -26.81 6.33 7.42
CA ASP A 297 -26.89 6.42 8.88
C ASP A 297 -25.51 6.45 9.55
N ILE A 298 -24.60 7.27 9.01
CA ILE A 298 -23.23 7.47 9.52
C ILE A 298 -23.16 8.82 10.23
N ASN A 299 -22.81 8.81 11.51
CA ASN A 299 -22.53 9.99 12.31
C ASN A 299 -21.10 9.99 12.85
N ILE A 300 -20.24 10.81 12.25
CA ILE A 300 -18.84 10.93 12.68
C ILE A 300 -18.73 11.83 13.90
N HIS A 301 -18.29 11.25 15.02
CA HIS A 301 -17.95 11.98 16.22
C HIS A 301 -16.58 12.64 16.05
N LYS A 302 -16.60 13.97 15.85
CA LYS A 302 -15.41 14.83 15.86
C LYS A 302 -15.29 15.52 17.21
N GLU A 303 -14.09 15.61 17.75
CA GLU A 303 -13.84 16.49 18.89
C GLU A 303 -13.53 17.93 18.43
N ARG A 304 -13.65 18.86 19.37
CA ARG A 304 -13.27 20.26 19.14
C ARG A 304 -11.78 20.34 18.78
N GLY A 305 -11.47 20.91 17.63
CA GLY A 305 -10.10 21.06 17.13
C GLY A 305 -9.78 20.16 15.94
N ASP A 306 -10.56 19.09 15.69
CA ASP A 306 -10.24 18.13 14.63
C ASP A 306 -10.27 18.79 13.25
N ASP A 307 -11.31 19.57 12.94
CA ASP A 307 -11.40 20.26 11.65
C ASP A 307 -10.30 21.33 11.48
N GLU A 308 -9.89 21.98 12.57
CA GLU A 308 -8.76 22.92 12.56
C GLU A 308 -7.42 22.21 12.31
N ILE A 309 -7.20 21.04 12.90
CA ILE A 309 -6.01 20.21 12.69
C ILE A 309 -5.92 19.78 11.22
N LEU A 310 -7.02 19.21 10.68
CA LEU A 310 -7.06 18.77 9.28
C LEU A 310 -6.74 19.90 8.32
N LYS A 311 -7.30 21.09 8.57
CA LYS A 311 -7.09 22.26 7.73
C LYS A 311 -5.67 22.80 7.80
N ALA A 312 -5.03 22.72 8.97
CA ALA A 312 -3.72 23.31 9.20
C ALA A 312 -2.57 22.47 8.62
N TYR A 313 -2.74 21.14 8.53
CA TYR A 313 -1.65 20.23 8.19
C TYR A 313 -2.03 19.23 7.08
N PRO A 314 -2.34 19.72 5.87
CA PRO A 314 -2.49 18.85 4.70
C PRO A 314 -1.15 18.24 4.27
N VAL A 315 -1.20 17.16 3.51
CA VAL A 315 -0.02 16.45 3.00
C VAL A 315 0.74 17.25 1.92
N ASP A 316 2.04 16.97 1.79
CA ASP A 316 2.95 17.63 0.83
C ASP A 316 2.81 17.08 -0.60
N PHE A 317 2.43 15.81 -0.74
CA PHE A 317 2.28 15.12 -2.02
C PHE A 317 1.26 13.98 -1.91
N ILE A 318 0.76 13.53 -3.07
CA ILE A 318 -0.21 12.44 -3.14
C ILE A 318 0.48 11.21 -3.71
N SER A 319 0.52 10.14 -2.93
CA SER A 319 0.92 8.83 -3.45
C SER A 319 -0.28 7.91 -3.61
N PHE A 320 -0.16 6.93 -4.50
CA PHE A 320 -1.22 5.95 -4.72
C PHE A 320 -0.68 4.63 -5.29
N SER A 321 -1.45 3.57 -5.07
CA SER A 321 -1.33 2.33 -5.83
C SER A 321 -2.24 2.37 -7.05
N TYR A 322 -1.78 1.77 -8.15
CA TYR A 322 -2.59 1.55 -9.33
C TYR A 322 -2.32 0.15 -9.88
N TYR A 323 -3.39 -0.61 -10.12
CA TYR A 323 -3.29 -1.93 -10.72
C TYR A 323 -4.30 -2.14 -11.85
N MET A 324 -5.50 -1.58 -11.69
CA MET A 324 -6.63 -1.74 -12.60
C MET A 324 -7.61 -0.57 -12.51
N SER A 325 -8.48 -0.45 -13.51
CA SER A 325 -9.70 0.34 -13.48
C SER A 325 -10.94 -0.55 -13.25
N ASN A 326 -12.02 0.04 -12.74
CA ASN A 326 -13.34 -0.55 -12.62
C ASN A 326 -14.30 0.01 -13.67
N THR A 327 -15.42 -0.69 -13.87
CA THR A 327 -16.55 -0.20 -14.67
C THR A 327 -17.86 -0.39 -13.89
N THR A 328 -18.73 0.61 -13.93
CA THR A 328 -20.03 0.59 -13.25
C THR A 328 -21.20 0.88 -14.18
N SER A 329 -22.38 0.34 -13.87
CA SER A 329 -23.64 0.59 -14.59
C SER A 329 -24.78 0.83 -13.60
N SER A 330 -25.73 1.65 -14.01
CA SER A 330 -26.99 1.89 -13.29
C SER A 330 -28.01 0.77 -13.50
N LYS A 331 -27.78 -0.13 -14.46
CA LYS A 331 -28.61 -1.32 -14.66
C LYS A 331 -28.24 -2.41 -13.65
N PRO A 332 -29.20 -3.21 -13.17
CA PRO A 332 -28.87 -4.48 -12.51
C PRO A 332 -28.13 -5.35 -13.53
N SER A 333 -26.89 -5.75 -13.25
CA SER A 333 -26.12 -6.66 -14.08
C SER A 333 -26.20 -8.08 -13.52
N GLU A 334 -26.38 -9.08 -14.39
CA GLU A 334 -26.22 -10.51 -14.09
C GLU A 334 -24.73 -10.93 -14.07
N ASP A 335 -23.83 -10.11 -14.64
CA ASP A 335 -22.39 -10.35 -14.75
C ASP A 335 -21.60 -9.41 -13.79
N GLN A 336 -21.67 -9.67 -12.49
CA GLN A 336 -20.76 -9.04 -11.52
C GLN A 336 -19.42 -9.77 -11.51
N VAL A 337 -18.31 -9.04 -11.62
CA VAL A 337 -16.96 -9.59 -11.41
C VAL A 337 -16.46 -9.14 -10.05
N SER A 338 -16.01 -10.08 -9.22
CA SER A 338 -15.32 -9.80 -7.97
C SER A 338 -13.80 -9.93 -8.16
N GLY A 339 -13.08 -8.82 -8.05
CA GLY A 339 -11.66 -8.84 -7.71
C GLY A 339 -11.51 -8.92 -6.19
N ASN A 340 -10.33 -9.32 -5.69
CA ASN A 340 -10.05 -9.54 -4.25
C ASN A 340 -10.45 -8.40 -3.29
N PHE A 341 -10.80 -7.21 -3.79
CA PHE A 341 -11.28 -6.07 -3.00
C PHE A 341 -12.53 -5.37 -3.58
N MET A 342 -13.03 -5.77 -4.76
CA MET A 342 -13.94 -4.89 -5.54
C MET A 342 -14.96 -5.66 -6.36
N GLY A 343 -16.20 -5.17 -6.33
CA GLY A 343 -17.23 -5.49 -7.33
C GLY A 343 -17.19 -4.51 -8.51
N GLY A 344 -17.82 -4.89 -9.61
CA GLY A 344 -17.93 -4.08 -10.82
C GLY A 344 -18.39 -4.93 -12.01
N ILE A 345 -18.58 -4.29 -13.16
CA ILE A 345 -18.90 -4.99 -14.41
C ILE A 345 -17.61 -5.19 -15.20
N LYS A 346 -17.48 -6.34 -15.87
CA LYS A 346 -16.34 -6.62 -16.74
C LYS A 346 -16.27 -5.59 -17.86
N ASN A 347 -15.12 -4.94 -18.01
CA ASN A 347 -14.86 -4.11 -19.17
C ASN A 347 -14.42 -5.00 -20.33
N THR A 348 -15.27 -5.13 -21.35
CA THR A 348 -15.04 -6.02 -22.50
C THR A 348 -13.90 -5.57 -23.41
N TYR A 349 -13.35 -4.37 -23.20
CA TYR A 349 -12.20 -3.84 -23.93
C TYR A 349 -10.86 -4.17 -23.28
N LEU A 350 -10.85 -4.73 -22.07
CA LEU A 350 -9.63 -4.98 -21.29
C LEU A 350 -9.29 -6.48 -21.21
N GLU A 351 -7.99 -6.77 -21.25
CA GLU A 351 -7.45 -8.08 -20.90
C GLU A 351 -7.52 -8.31 -19.38
N THR A 352 -7.42 -9.56 -18.94
CA THR A 352 -7.48 -9.93 -17.52
C THR A 352 -6.34 -10.88 -17.17
N SER A 353 -5.71 -10.67 -16.02
CA SER A 353 -4.68 -11.55 -15.45
C SER A 353 -5.26 -12.85 -14.87
N ASP A 354 -4.39 -13.80 -14.51
CA ASP A 354 -4.78 -15.08 -13.89
C ASP A 354 -5.49 -14.94 -12.53
N TRP A 355 -5.33 -13.79 -11.85
CA TRP A 355 -6.04 -13.45 -10.61
C TRP A 355 -7.30 -12.61 -10.83
N GLY A 356 -7.79 -12.50 -12.08
CA GLY A 356 -9.03 -11.79 -12.39
C GLY A 356 -8.89 -10.26 -12.47
N TRP A 357 -7.66 -9.72 -12.39
CA TRP A 357 -7.44 -8.28 -12.40
C TRP A 357 -7.35 -7.77 -13.84
N GLN A 358 -8.14 -6.74 -14.17
CA GLN A 358 -8.16 -6.14 -15.49
C GLN A 358 -6.89 -5.30 -15.74
N ILE A 359 -6.32 -5.41 -16.94
CA ILE A 359 -5.09 -4.72 -17.30
C ILE A 359 -5.45 -3.45 -18.10
N ASP A 360 -5.39 -2.29 -17.44
CA ASP A 360 -5.64 -0.99 -18.07
C ASP A 360 -4.47 -0.01 -17.89
N PRO A 361 -3.49 -0.01 -18.80
CA PRO A 361 -2.41 0.97 -18.76
C PRO A 361 -2.89 2.40 -19.03
N ILE A 362 -3.93 2.60 -19.86
CA ILE A 362 -4.44 3.94 -20.20
C ILE A 362 -5.12 4.56 -18.97
N GLY A 363 -5.76 3.74 -18.15
CA GLY A 363 -6.32 4.18 -16.88
C GLY A 363 -5.31 4.73 -15.90
N LEU A 364 -4.02 4.34 -15.99
CA LEU A 364 -2.97 4.98 -15.20
C LEU A 364 -2.77 6.43 -15.64
N ARG A 365 -2.72 6.70 -16.96
CA ARG A 365 -2.66 8.08 -17.49
C ARG A 365 -3.89 8.88 -17.08
N TRP A 366 -5.09 8.29 -17.21
CA TRP A 366 -6.33 8.95 -16.80
C TRP A 366 -6.28 9.33 -15.32
N THR A 367 -5.85 8.40 -14.47
CA THR A 367 -5.74 8.56 -13.02
C THR A 367 -4.76 9.66 -12.63
N LEU A 368 -3.57 9.69 -13.25
CA LEU A 368 -2.56 10.72 -13.02
C LEU A 368 -3.11 12.12 -13.34
N LYS A 369 -3.85 12.26 -14.45
CA LYS A 369 -4.46 13.52 -14.85
C LYS A 369 -5.57 13.94 -13.89
N ASP A 370 -6.47 13.01 -13.55
CA ASP A 370 -7.57 13.27 -12.59
C ASP A 370 -7.03 13.77 -11.24
N PHE A 371 -6.01 13.09 -10.70
CA PHE A 371 -5.34 13.54 -9.48
C PHE A 371 -4.72 14.93 -9.64
N TYR A 372 -3.91 15.12 -10.69
CA TYR A 372 -3.18 16.37 -10.84
C TYR A 372 -4.11 17.55 -11.08
N ASP A 373 -5.08 17.43 -11.98
CA ASP A 373 -6.09 18.47 -12.26
C ASP A 373 -6.91 18.81 -11.00
N ARG A 374 -7.16 17.82 -10.14
CA ARG A 374 -7.96 17.99 -8.91
C ARG A 374 -7.21 18.67 -7.77
N TYR A 375 -5.91 18.38 -7.60
CA TYR A 375 -5.15 18.75 -6.41
C TYR A 375 -3.98 19.70 -6.68
N GLN A 376 -3.38 19.65 -7.87
CA GLN A 376 -2.17 20.41 -8.23
C GLN A 376 -1.02 20.21 -7.21
N LEU A 377 -0.92 18.98 -6.69
CA LEU A 377 0.19 18.53 -5.83
C LEU A 377 1.05 17.52 -6.60
N PRO A 378 2.35 17.38 -6.24
CA PRO A 378 3.19 16.33 -6.78
C PRO A 378 2.57 14.96 -6.54
N LEU A 379 2.70 14.06 -7.51
CA LEU A 379 2.20 12.70 -7.45
C LEU A 379 3.36 11.70 -7.30
N PHE A 380 3.08 10.56 -6.68
CA PHE A 380 4.03 9.45 -6.59
C PHE A 380 3.30 8.11 -6.79
N ILE A 381 3.61 7.37 -7.86
CA ILE A 381 3.14 5.99 -8.01
C ILE A 381 3.99 5.12 -7.09
N VAL A 382 3.44 4.78 -5.94
CA VAL A 382 4.17 4.04 -4.91
C VAL A 382 3.89 2.53 -4.94
N GLU A 383 2.97 2.11 -5.81
CA GLU A 383 2.62 0.71 -6.05
C GLU A 383 2.03 0.53 -7.45
N ASN A 384 2.64 -0.35 -8.25
CA ASN A 384 2.11 -0.87 -9.50
C ASN A 384 2.85 -2.18 -9.82
N GLY A 385 2.16 -3.18 -10.36
CA GLY A 385 2.79 -4.46 -10.65
C GLY A 385 1.82 -5.49 -11.20
N LEU A 386 2.36 -6.61 -11.65
CA LEU A 386 1.58 -7.77 -12.09
C LEU A 386 1.93 -8.98 -11.25
N GLY A 387 0.94 -9.46 -10.50
CA GLY A 387 1.01 -10.74 -9.81
C GLY A 387 0.71 -11.87 -10.79
N ALA A 388 1.67 -12.76 -11.00
CA ALA A 388 1.56 -13.91 -11.90
C ALA A 388 2.39 -15.09 -11.38
N TYR A 389 2.16 -16.28 -11.92
CA TYR A 389 2.99 -17.44 -11.63
C TYR A 389 4.31 -17.34 -12.40
N ASP A 390 5.44 -17.44 -11.69
CA ASP A 390 6.74 -17.63 -12.33
C ASP A 390 7.07 -19.11 -12.45
N LYS A 391 7.63 -19.49 -13.60
CA LYS A 391 8.20 -20.82 -13.83
C LYS A 391 9.72 -20.71 -13.80
N VAL A 392 10.35 -21.52 -12.94
CA VAL A 392 11.80 -21.72 -12.93
C VAL A 392 12.13 -22.81 -13.95
N GLU A 393 12.94 -22.47 -14.95
CA GLU A 393 13.38 -23.41 -15.98
C GLU A 393 14.49 -24.34 -15.46
N GLU A 394 14.83 -25.39 -16.23
CA GLU A 394 15.84 -26.39 -15.82
C GLU A 394 17.22 -25.78 -15.53
N ASP A 395 17.56 -24.67 -16.20
CA ASP A 395 18.80 -23.94 -16.00
C ASP A 395 18.75 -22.89 -14.87
N GLY A 396 17.59 -22.75 -14.21
CA GLY A 396 17.33 -21.77 -13.16
C GLY A 396 16.89 -20.39 -13.64
N SER A 397 16.76 -20.17 -14.95
CA SER A 397 16.23 -18.92 -15.51
C SER A 397 14.71 -18.81 -15.32
N ILE A 398 14.20 -17.58 -15.38
CA ILE A 398 12.78 -17.26 -15.25
C ILE A 398 12.41 -16.23 -16.31
N HIS A 399 11.65 -16.68 -17.30
CA HIS A 399 11.21 -15.88 -18.44
C HIS A 399 9.84 -15.24 -18.16
N ASP A 400 9.84 -13.99 -17.68
CA ASP A 400 8.65 -13.27 -17.24
C ASP A 400 8.23 -12.14 -18.19
N ASP A 401 8.19 -12.46 -19.48
CA ASP A 401 7.82 -11.54 -20.57
C ASP A 401 6.47 -10.84 -20.37
N TYR A 402 5.52 -11.51 -19.70
CA TYR A 402 4.21 -10.97 -19.35
C TYR A 402 4.32 -9.81 -18.36
N ARG A 403 5.25 -9.89 -17.39
CA ARG A 403 5.50 -8.84 -16.39
C ARG A 403 6.16 -7.64 -17.05
N ILE A 404 7.17 -7.89 -17.89
CA ILE A 404 7.81 -6.84 -18.70
C ILE A 404 6.77 -6.12 -19.56
N ASN A 405 5.92 -6.86 -20.28
CA ASN A 405 4.87 -6.27 -21.13
C ASN A 405 3.89 -5.40 -20.34
N TYR A 406 3.46 -5.85 -19.16
CA TYR A 406 2.56 -5.07 -18.29
C TYR A 406 3.22 -3.75 -17.87
N LEU A 407 4.43 -3.82 -17.31
CA LEU A 407 5.13 -2.65 -16.78
C LEU A 407 5.51 -1.67 -17.89
N GLN A 408 5.98 -2.17 -19.04
CA GLN A 408 6.26 -1.37 -20.23
C GLN A 408 5.05 -0.51 -20.61
N LYS A 409 3.88 -1.14 -20.81
CA LYS A 409 2.64 -0.44 -21.21
C LYS A 409 2.23 0.64 -20.18
N HIS A 410 2.40 0.38 -18.88
CA HIS A 410 2.07 1.36 -17.83
C HIS A 410 3.09 2.51 -17.78
N ILE A 411 4.39 2.23 -17.91
CA ILE A 411 5.45 3.24 -17.93
C ILE A 411 5.31 4.16 -19.16
N GLU A 412 4.89 3.63 -20.32
CA GLU A 412 4.56 4.44 -21.50
C GLU A 412 3.44 5.45 -21.19
N GLN A 413 2.37 5.02 -20.52
CA GLN A 413 1.26 5.89 -20.15
C GLN A 413 1.61 6.87 -19.02
N MET A 414 2.51 6.49 -18.12
CA MET A 414 3.10 7.36 -17.12
C MET A 414 3.90 8.51 -17.77
N LYS A 415 4.69 8.19 -18.79
CA LYS A 415 5.46 9.17 -19.57
C LYS A 415 4.54 10.14 -20.30
N GLU A 416 3.48 9.63 -20.92
CA GLU A 416 2.44 10.44 -21.56
C GLU A 416 1.75 11.40 -20.57
N ALA A 417 1.47 10.97 -19.34
CA ALA A 417 0.92 11.84 -18.31
C ALA A 417 1.88 12.97 -17.90
N VAL A 418 3.18 12.67 -17.80
CA VAL A 418 4.21 13.71 -17.56
C VAL A 418 4.26 14.71 -18.73
N LEU A 419 4.11 14.25 -19.98
CA LEU A 419 3.99 15.13 -21.14
C LEU A 419 2.70 15.96 -21.14
N ASP A 420 1.61 15.43 -20.59
CA ASP A 420 0.36 16.16 -20.33
C ASP A 420 0.51 17.23 -19.23
N GLY A 421 1.63 17.25 -18.50
CA GLY A 421 1.96 18.27 -17.51
C GLY A 421 1.84 17.82 -16.05
N VAL A 422 1.62 16.53 -15.79
CA VAL A 422 1.58 15.98 -14.43
C VAL A 422 2.96 16.05 -13.78
N ASP A 423 3.02 16.62 -12.57
CA ASP A 423 4.23 16.57 -11.73
C ASP A 423 4.32 15.21 -11.02
N LEU A 424 5.10 14.30 -11.60
CA LEU A 424 5.30 12.96 -11.07
C LEU A 424 6.71 12.80 -10.50
N MET A 425 6.78 12.58 -9.20
CA MET A 425 8.03 12.47 -8.44
C MET A 425 8.82 11.21 -8.76
N GLY A 426 8.12 10.09 -8.96
CA GLY A 426 8.76 8.79 -9.08
C GLY A 426 7.79 7.64 -9.32
N TYR A 427 8.39 6.45 -9.42
CA TYR A 427 7.70 5.19 -9.65
C TYR A 427 8.38 4.07 -8.85
N THR A 428 7.63 3.42 -7.96
CA THR A 428 8.09 2.21 -7.27
C THR A 428 7.21 1.01 -7.60
N SER A 429 7.78 0.08 -8.35
CA SER A 429 7.14 -1.20 -8.66
C SER A 429 6.89 -2.00 -7.39
N TRP A 430 5.67 -2.54 -7.24
CA TRP A 430 5.33 -3.36 -6.07
C TRP A 430 6.07 -4.68 -6.06
N GLY A 431 6.51 -5.10 -4.86
CA GLY A 431 7.13 -6.39 -4.61
C GLY A 431 8.37 -6.62 -5.46
N ALA A 432 9.26 -5.62 -5.60
CA ALA A 432 10.44 -5.69 -6.47
C ALA A 432 11.33 -6.92 -6.24
N ILE A 433 11.31 -7.46 -5.02
CA ILE A 433 11.73 -8.82 -4.69
C ILE A 433 10.46 -9.56 -4.26
N ASP A 434 10.32 -10.82 -4.68
CA ASP A 434 9.16 -11.63 -4.32
C ASP A 434 8.90 -11.58 -2.81
N LEU A 435 7.64 -11.45 -2.44
CA LEU A 435 7.14 -11.28 -1.08
C LEU A 435 5.80 -11.99 -0.94
N VAL A 436 5.35 -12.19 0.29
CA VAL A 436 4.06 -12.79 0.60
C VAL A 436 2.94 -11.84 0.16
N SER A 437 1.99 -12.29 -0.66
CA SER A 437 0.91 -11.44 -1.16
C SER A 437 0.02 -10.90 -0.02
N ALA A 438 -0.43 -9.65 -0.14
CA ALA A 438 -1.26 -9.03 0.89
C ALA A 438 -2.63 -9.73 0.99
N SER A 439 -3.25 -9.99 -0.18
CA SER A 439 -4.63 -10.42 -0.29
C SER A 439 -4.88 -11.90 0.00
N THR A 440 -3.89 -12.75 -0.23
CA THR A 440 -4.09 -14.21 -0.21
C THR A 440 -3.02 -14.93 0.60
N SER A 441 -2.05 -14.20 1.15
CA SER A 441 -0.90 -14.75 1.85
C SER A 441 -0.18 -15.81 1.01
N GLU A 442 -0.05 -15.56 -0.30
CA GLU A 442 0.58 -16.47 -1.28
C GLU A 442 1.98 -16.00 -1.65
N MET A 443 2.94 -16.91 -1.73
CA MET A 443 4.20 -16.73 -2.44
C MET A 443 4.08 -17.05 -3.93
N SER A 444 3.14 -17.92 -4.32
CA SER A 444 2.91 -18.32 -5.71
C SER A 444 2.43 -17.16 -6.60
N LYS A 445 1.80 -16.13 -6.01
CA LYS A 445 1.48 -14.86 -6.66
C LYS A 445 2.67 -13.90 -6.62
N ARG A 446 3.53 -13.93 -7.64
CA ARG A 446 4.81 -13.23 -7.65
C ARG A 446 4.77 -11.93 -8.44
N TYR A 447 5.42 -10.90 -7.91
CA TYR A 447 5.51 -9.57 -8.52
C TYR A 447 6.94 -9.18 -8.91
N GLY A 448 7.96 -9.81 -8.31
CA GLY A 448 9.29 -9.23 -8.29
C GLY A 448 10.10 -9.38 -9.55
N TYR A 449 11.18 -8.61 -9.59
CA TYR A 449 12.30 -8.77 -10.52
C TYR A 449 13.29 -9.81 -9.98
N VAL A 450 13.31 -10.01 -8.67
CA VAL A 450 14.10 -11.01 -7.97
C VAL A 450 13.16 -12.09 -7.46
N TYR A 451 13.40 -13.32 -7.89
CA TYR A 451 12.69 -14.50 -7.41
C TYR A 451 13.22 -14.90 -6.04
N VAL A 452 12.33 -15.33 -5.16
CA VAL A 452 12.68 -15.98 -3.88
C VAL A 452 12.20 -17.44 -3.91
N ASP A 453 13.13 -18.36 -3.71
CA ASP A 453 12.85 -19.80 -3.59
C ASP A 453 12.16 -20.10 -2.24
N GLN A 454 10.84 -19.95 -2.27
CA GLN A 454 9.90 -20.23 -1.18
C GLN A 454 8.51 -20.52 -1.78
N ASP A 455 7.83 -21.55 -1.29
CA ASP A 455 6.44 -21.87 -1.63
C ASP A 455 5.42 -21.22 -0.68
N ASP A 456 4.14 -21.51 -0.88
CA ASP A 456 3.03 -20.93 -0.09
C ASP A 456 3.02 -21.39 1.38
N GLU A 457 3.68 -22.51 1.70
CA GLU A 457 3.78 -23.06 3.05
C GLU A 457 5.06 -22.62 3.78
N GLY A 458 5.97 -21.92 3.09
CA GLY A 458 7.24 -21.45 3.62
C GLY A 458 8.41 -22.41 3.40
N ASN A 459 8.24 -23.46 2.59
CA ASN A 459 9.33 -24.36 2.23
C ASN A 459 10.15 -23.77 1.06
N GLY A 460 11.47 -23.91 1.12
CA GLY A 460 12.39 -23.46 0.08
C GLY A 460 13.74 -23.08 0.66
N THR A 461 14.70 -22.73 -0.18
CA THR A 461 16.06 -22.35 0.27
C THR A 461 16.19 -20.87 0.64
N LEU A 462 15.15 -20.05 0.40
CA LEU A 462 15.19 -18.59 0.48
C LEU A 462 16.24 -17.96 -0.42
N ASN A 463 16.77 -18.69 -1.40
CA ASN A 463 17.73 -18.11 -2.33
C ASN A 463 17.05 -17.11 -3.26
N ARG A 464 17.80 -16.05 -3.58
CA ARG A 464 17.39 -15.00 -4.50
C ARG A 464 18.03 -15.22 -5.87
N SER A 465 17.24 -15.20 -6.94
CA SER A 465 17.71 -15.24 -8.33
C SER A 465 17.09 -14.11 -9.15
N ARG A 466 17.78 -13.67 -10.20
CA ARG A 466 17.33 -12.58 -11.08
C ARG A 466 16.42 -13.16 -12.16
N LYS A 467 15.25 -12.56 -12.38
CA LYS A 467 14.37 -12.87 -13.52
C LYS A 467 14.81 -12.06 -14.75
N ASP A 468 14.26 -12.32 -15.93
CA ASP A 468 14.54 -11.52 -17.12
C ASP A 468 14.17 -10.04 -16.91
N SER A 469 13.04 -9.79 -16.24
CA SER A 469 12.58 -8.45 -15.90
C SER A 469 13.56 -7.65 -15.03
N PHE A 470 14.46 -8.31 -14.29
CA PHE A 470 15.54 -7.64 -13.54
C PHE A 470 16.44 -6.83 -14.46
N PHE A 471 16.92 -7.46 -15.53
CA PHE A 471 17.83 -6.82 -16.48
C PHE A 471 17.10 -5.78 -17.33
N TRP A 472 15.83 -6.03 -17.66
CA TRP A 472 14.98 -5.06 -18.32
C TRP A 472 14.78 -3.80 -17.46
N TYR A 473 14.37 -3.94 -16.20
CA TYR A 473 14.11 -2.78 -15.34
C TYR A 473 15.39 -2.02 -15.00
N LYS A 474 16.53 -2.72 -14.87
CA LYS A 474 17.85 -2.08 -14.81
C LYS A 474 18.10 -1.15 -16.00
N LYS A 475 17.83 -1.61 -17.24
CA LYS A 475 17.96 -0.79 -18.47
C LYS A 475 16.99 0.39 -18.47
N VAL A 476 15.74 0.19 -18.01
CA VAL A 476 14.76 1.28 -17.88
C VAL A 476 15.29 2.37 -16.96
N ILE A 477 15.84 2.02 -15.80
CA ILE A 477 16.37 2.99 -14.83
C ILE A 477 17.63 3.68 -15.36
N GLU A 478 18.58 2.93 -15.92
CA GLU A 478 19.83 3.47 -16.47
C GLU A 478 19.59 4.45 -17.62
N THR A 479 18.54 4.24 -18.40
CA THR A 479 18.13 5.13 -19.49
C THR A 479 17.08 6.16 -19.07
N ASN A 480 16.74 6.24 -17.78
CA ASN A 480 15.70 7.11 -17.24
C ASN A 480 14.37 7.03 -18.03
N GLY A 481 13.96 5.81 -18.40
CA GLY A 481 12.74 5.51 -19.16
C GLY A 481 12.81 5.88 -20.65
N MET A 482 14.00 6.12 -21.22
CA MET A 482 14.15 6.35 -22.66
C MET A 482 14.07 5.04 -23.45
N ASP A 483 14.59 3.94 -22.91
CA ASP A 483 14.56 2.61 -23.54
C ASP A 483 13.70 1.66 -22.71
N LEU A 484 12.54 1.30 -23.26
CA LEU A 484 11.63 0.32 -22.69
C LEU A 484 11.62 -0.99 -23.49
N SER A 485 12.48 -1.15 -24.50
CA SER A 485 12.56 -2.36 -25.32
C SER A 485 12.93 -3.58 -24.46
N LYS A 486 12.63 -4.78 -24.95
CA LYS A 486 13.07 -6.03 -24.31
C LYS A 486 14.54 -6.28 -24.62
#